data_AF-A0AA96MQP3-F1
#
_entry.id   AF-A0AA96MQP3-F1
#
_cell.length_a   1.000
_cell.length_b   1.000
_cell.length_c   1.000
_cell.angle_alpha   90.00
_cell.angle_beta   90.00
_cell.angle_gamma   90.00
#
_symmetry.space_group_name_H-M   'P 1'
#
loop_
_entity.id
_entity.type
_entity.pdbx_description
1 polymer ?
#
loop_
_entity_poly.entity_id
_entity_poly.type
_entity_poly.pdbx_seq_one_letter_code
_entity_poly.pdbx_strand_id
1 'polypeptide(L)'
;MSVLVKEVIDKLRLDIVYGETELLEKKINTADITRPGLEMTGYFDYYTPERIQLLGMKEWSYLISMSSHNRYQVLKKMFQPETPAVIVARGLVVPEEMLKAARECKIAILTSRTATSRLSGELSSYLDSRLAERESVHGVLMDIYGMGVLIQGDSGIGKSETGLELVKRGHRLVADDRVDIFAKDEMTLWGEPAEILKHLLEIRGVGIIDVMSLYGASAVKDSSQVQLAVYLENYDTQKTFDRLGNNAEELEISGVAIPRIRIPVKTGRNISVVIEAAAMNYRAKEMGFDATRLFEERLTNLIAKNEVKDD
;
A
#
# COMPACT_ATOMS: atom_id res chain seq x y z
N MET A 1 -3.86 -9.95 -10.33
CA MET A 1 -3.07 -9.00 -11.16
C MET A 1 -1.76 -9.65 -11.55
N SER A 2 -1.08 -9.14 -12.58
CA SER A 2 0.26 -9.60 -12.96
C SER A 2 1.14 -8.39 -13.21
N VAL A 3 2.40 -8.45 -12.79
CA VAL A 3 3.42 -7.41 -13.04
C VAL A 3 4.28 -7.85 -14.22
N LEU A 4 4.62 -6.95 -15.14
CA LEU A 4 5.51 -7.26 -16.24
C LEU A 4 6.98 -7.01 -15.86
N VAL A 5 7.90 -7.77 -16.46
CA VAL A 5 9.35 -7.56 -16.25
C VAL A 5 9.76 -6.12 -16.58
N LYS A 6 9.20 -5.51 -17.64
CA LYS A 6 9.44 -4.09 -17.97
C LYS A 6 9.05 -3.11 -16.86
N GLU A 7 7.95 -3.36 -16.15
CA GLU A 7 7.53 -2.50 -15.04
C GLU A 7 8.54 -2.55 -13.88
N VAL A 8 9.10 -3.73 -13.60
CA VAL A 8 10.17 -3.91 -12.59
C VAL A 8 11.44 -3.18 -13.00
N ILE A 9 11.82 -3.27 -14.28
CA ILE A 9 13.00 -2.58 -14.84
C ILE A 9 12.86 -1.08 -14.65
N ASP A 10 11.72 -0.50 -15.05
CA ASP A 10 11.49 0.94 -14.95
C ASP A 10 11.47 1.40 -13.49
N LYS A 11 10.82 0.62 -12.61
CA LYS A 11 10.68 0.97 -11.20
C LYS A 11 12.01 0.94 -10.45
N LEU A 12 12.84 -0.08 -10.69
CA LEU A 12 14.11 -0.27 -9.98
C LEU A 12 15.33 0.22 -10.76
N ARG A 13 15.12 0.79 -11.95
CA ARG A 13 16.17 1.30 -12.86
C ARG A 13 17.24 0.24 -13.13
N LEU A 14 16.78 -0.94 -13.54
CA LEU A 14 17.65 -2.05 -13.89
C LEU A 14 18.22 -1.85 -15.28
N ASP A 15 19.47 -2.27 -15.49
CA ASP A 15 20.09 -2.26 -16.81
C ASP A 15 19.82 -3.60 -17.51
N ILE A 16 19.44 -3.56 -18.79
CA ILE A 16 19.21 -4.76 -19.60
C ILE A 16 20.55 -5.20 -20.19
N VAL A 17 21.02 -6.39 -19.80
CA VAL A 17 22.22 -7.02 -20.40
C VAL A 17 21.82 -7.90 -21.59
N TYR A 18 20.71 -8.63 -21.44
CA TYR A 18 20.08 -9.40 -22.49
C TYR A 18 18.57 -9.45 -22.25
N GLY A 19 17.77 -9.20 -23.28
CA GLY A 19 16.32 -9.20 -23.15
C GLY A 19 15.69 -8.62 -24.41
N GLU A 20 15.16 -9.48 -25.27
CA GLU A 20 14.33 -9.05 -26.39
C GLU A 20 12.98 -8.51 -25.87
N THR A 21 12.29 -7.69 -26.66
CA THR A 21 11.04 -7.03 -26.25
C THR A 21 10.02 -8.03 -25.67
N GLU A 22 9.85 -9.19 -26.30
CA GLU A 22 8.94 -10.25 -25.83
C GLU A 22 9.28 -10.78 -24.43
N LEU A 23 10.58 -10.85 -24.09
CA LEU A 23 11.03 -11.35 -22.79
C LEU A 23 10.72 -10.35 -21.67
N LEU A 24 10.72 -9.06 -21.98
CA LEU A 24 10.39 -8.00 -21.03
C LEU A 24 8.87 -7.91 -20.76
N GLU A 25 8.06 -8.58 -21.57
CA GLU A 25 6.61 -8.72 -21.39
C GLU A 25 6.20 -9.98 -20.64
N LYS A 26 7.17 -10.79 -20.18
CA LYS A 26 6.87 -11.91 -19.28
C LYS A 26 6.18 -11.40 -18.01
N LYS A 27 5.19 -12.18 -17.56
CA LYS A 27 4.41 -11.90 -16.35
C LYS A 27 5.12 -12.46 -15.11
N ILE A 28 5.07 -11.68 -14.05
CA ILE A 28 5.49 -11.99 -12.70
C ILE A 28 4.20 -12.06 -11.88
N ASN A 29 3.95 -13.24 -11.31
CA ASN A 29 2.70 -13.53 -10.58
C ASN A 29 2.93 -13.78 -9.09
N THR A 30 4.18 -13.72 -8.62
CA THR A 30 4.56 -13.89 -7.22
C THR A 30 5.55 -12.80 -6.82
N ALA A 31 5.45 -12.36 -5.56
CA ALA A 31 6.37 -11.38 -4.98
C ALA A 31 7.64 -12.01 -4.40
N ASP A 32 7.63 -13.34 -4.22
CA ASP A 32 8.79 -14.06 -3.73
C ASP A 32 9.94 -14.01 -4.71
N ILE A 33 11.15 -13.87 -4.17
CA ILE A 33 12.40 -13.81 -4.93
C ILE A 33 13.26 -15.02 -4.55
N THR A 34 13.83 -15.68 -5.56
CA THR A 34 14.74 -16.80 -5.33
C THR A 34 16.18 -16.33 -5.40
N ARG A 35 16.97 -16.71 -4.39
CA ARG A 35 18.43 -16.58 -4.39
C ARG A 35 19.02 -17.98 -4.53
N PRO A 36 19.39 -18.40 -5.75
CA PRO A 36 19.56 -19.81 -6.07
C PRO A 36 20.93 -20.35 -5.63
N GLY A 37 21.20 -20.36 -4.33
CA GLY A 37 22.48 -20.79 -3.78
C GLY A 37 22.67 -22.32 -3.77
N LEU A 38 21.61 -23.07 -3.45
CA LEU A 38 21.64 -24.54 -3.40
C LEU A 38 21.53 -25.15 -4.79
N GLU A 39 20.76 -24.53 -5.67
CA GLU A 39 20.59 -24.91 -7.06
C GLU A 39 21.90 -24.90 -7.81
N MET A 40 22.79 -23.97 -7.44
CA MET A 40 24.13 -23.93 -7.98
C MET A 40 24.95 -25.20 -7.69
N THR A 41 24.67 -25.91 -6.60
CA THR A 41 25.34 -27.17 -6.27
C THR A 41 24.70 -28.38 -6.96
N GLY A 42 23.57 -28.19 -7.65
CA GLY A 42 22.85 -29.25 -8.36
C GLY A 42 21.56 -29.72 -7.69
N TYR A 43 21.16 -29.13 -6.55
CA TYR A 43 19.95 -29.49 -5.81
C TYR A 43 18.73 -28.67 -6.27
N PHE A 44 17.70 -29.32 -6.83
CA PHE A 44 16.56 -28.64 -7.48
C PHE A 44 15.17 -29.09 -7.00
N ASP A 45 15.07 -29.97 -5.99
CA ASP A 45 13.80 -30.60 -5.61
C ASP A 45 12.70 -29.61 -5.20
N TYR A 46 13.11 -28.44 -4.67
CA TYR A 46 12.21 -27.34 -4.27
C TYR A 46 12.52 -26.05 -5.04
N TYR A 47 13.10 -26.17 -6.23
CA TYR A 47 13.40 -25.02 -7.05
C TYR A 47 12.11 -24.36 -7.54
N THR A 48 12.05 -23.03 -7.43
CA THR A 48 10.89 -22.20 -7.75
C THR A 48 11.24 -21.31 -8.97
N PRO A 49 11.13 -21.87 -10.19
CA PRO A 49 11.50 -21.18 -11.41
C PRO A 49 10.64 -19.95 -11.70
N GLU A 50 9.38 -19.94 -11.26
CA GLU A 50 8.39 -18.88 -11.50
C GLU A 50 8.71 -17.55 -10.79
N ARG A 51 9.69 -17.57 -9.88
CA ARG A 51 10.17 -16.41 -9.13
C ARG A 51 11.28 -15.68 -9.89
N ILE A 52 11.47 -14.39 -9.60
CA ILE A 52 12.64 -13.67 -10.08
C ILE A 52 13.90 -14.27 -9.44
N GLN A 53 14.91 -14.54 -10.25
CA GLN A 53 16.17 -15.12 -9.79
C GLN A 53 17.17 -14.00 -9.51
N LEU A 54 17.58 -13.83 -8.25
CA LEU A 54 18.49 -12.77 -7.81
C LEU A 54 19.86 -13.33 -7.45
N LEU A 55 20.88 -12.95 -8.21
CA LEU A 55 22.26 -13.37 -7.99
C LEU A 55 23.03 -12.25 -7.30
N GLY A 56 23.50 -12.52 -6.08
CA GLY A 56 24.40 -11.66 -5.33
C GLY A 56 25.84 -12.15 -5.39
N MET A 57 26.67 -11.64 -4.47
CA MET A 57 28.09 -11.98 -4.40
C MET A 57 28.34 -13.47 -4.16
N LYS A 58 27.56 -14.11 -3.27
CA LYS A 58 27.74 -15.52 -2.91
C LYS A 58 27.47 -16.41 -4.13
N GLU A 59 26.29 -16.21 -4.71
CA GLU A 59 25.80 -16.91 -5.89
C GLU A 59 26.78 -16.74 -7.07
N TRP A 60 27.16 -15.50 -7.36
CA TRP A 60 28.12 -15.18 -8.40
C TRP A 60 29.50 -15.81 -8.16
N SER A 61 30.05 -15.68 -6.95
CA SER A 61 31.39 -16.23 -6.63
C SER A 61 31.46 -17.74 -6.82
N TYR A 62 30.38 -18.44 -6.48
CA TYR A 62 30.29 -19.87 -6.65
C TYR A 62 30.19 -20.25 -8.14
N LEU A 63 29.38 -19.55 -8.94
CA LEU A 63 29.36 -19.74 -10.41
C LEU A 63 30.72 -19.52 -11.07
N ILE A 64 31.48 -18.51 -10.65
CA ILE A 64 32.82 -18.23 -11.20
C ILE A 64 33.83 -19.30 -10.81
N SER A 65 33.70 -19.91 -9.62
CA SER A 65 34.58 -21.00 -9.19
C SER A 65 34.40 -22.31 -9.99
N MET A 66 33.27 -22.47 -10.69
CA MET A 66 33.01 -23.63 -11.53
C MET A 66 33.80 -23.59 -12.84
N SER A 67 34.02 -24.79 -13.41
CA SER A 67 34.41 -24.90 -14.81
C SER A 67 33.33 -24.28 -15.71
N SER A 68 33.75 -23.76 -16.88
CA SER A 68 32.84 -23.21 -17.89
C SER A 68 31.70 -24.18 -18.23
N HIS A 69 32.02 -25.47 -18.38
CA HIS A 69 31.02 -26.51 -18.64
C HIS A 69 29.99 -26.63 -17.51
N ASN A 70 30.43 -26.77 -16.25
CA ASN A 70 29.52 -26.95 -15.13
C ASN A 70 28.66 -25.70 -14.88
N ARG A 71 29.26 -24.51 -14.97
CA ARG A 71 28.54 -23.23 -14.89
C ARG A 71 27.41 -23.17 -15.90
N TYR A 72 27.70 -23.52 -17.16
CA TYR A 72 26.71 -23.56 -18.21
C TYR A 72 25.59 -24.57 -17.94
N GLN A 73 25.91 -25.81 -17.53
CA GLN A 73 24.92 -26.85 -17.25
C GLN A 73 23.96 -26.46 -16.12
N VAL A 74 24.48 -25.91 -15.02
CA VAL A 74 23.68 -25.45 -13.89
C VAL A 74 22.74 -24.31 -14.31
N LEU A 75 23.26 -23.29 -15.01
CA LEU A 75 22.47 -22.16 -15.48
C LEU A 75 21.37 -22.61 -16.45
N LYS A 76 21.67 -23.53 -17.37
CA LYS A 76 20.69 -24.09 -18.29
C LYS A 76 19.57 -24.84 -17.57
N LYS A 77 19.88 -25.54 -16.47
CA LYS A 77 18.88 -26.24 -15.65
C LYS A 77 18.01 -25.29 -14.82
N MET A 78 18.58 -24.17 -14.37
CA MET A 78 17.85 -23.10 -13.66
C MET A 78 16.94 -22.31 -14.59
N PHE A 79 17.35 -22.03 -15.81
CA PHE A 79 16.62 -21.17 -16.73
C PHE A 79 15.47 -21.94 -17.40
N GLN A 80 14.35 -21.98 -16.70
CA GLN A 80 13.13 -22.66 -17.13
C GLN A 80 12.14 -21.70 -17.80
N PRO A 81 11.23 -22.16 -18.67
CA PRO A 81 10.28 -21.29 -19.38
C PRO A 81 9.50 -20.31 -18.47
N GLU A 82 9.17 -20.77 -17.27
CA GLU A 82 8.44 -20.04 -16.22
C GLU A 82 9.26 -18.91 -15.60
N THR A 83 10.59 -18.94 -15.73
CA THR A 83 11.48 -17.92 -15.19
C THR A 83 11.22 -16.57 -15.84
N PRO A 84 10.78 -15.55 -15.07
CA PRO A 84 10.47 -14.25 -15.63
C PRO A 84 11.75 -13.52 -16.04
N ALA A 85 12.72 -13.41 -15.12
CA ALA A 85 13.99 -12.75 -15.34
C ALA A 85 15.04 -13.18 -14.30
N VAL A 86 16.29 -12.95 -14.64
CA VAL A 86 17.45 -13.13 -13.76
C VAL A 86 18.11 -11.78 -13.56
N ILE A 87 18.37 -11.40 -12.30
CA ILE A 87 18.98 -10.13 -11.94
C ILE A 87 20.33 -10.37 -11.28
N VAL A 88 21.38 -9.78 -11.84
CA VAL A 88 22.74 -9.82 -11.27
C VAL A 88 23.02 -8.50 -10.54
N ALA A 89 23.10 -8.58 -9.21
CA ALA A 89 23.28 -7.42 -8.35
C ALA A 89 24.75 -6.96 -8.27
N ARG A 90 24.98 -5.81 -7.60
CA ARG A 90 26.32 -5.25 -7.27
C ARG A 90 27.21 -4.93 -8.48
N GLY A 91 26.64 -4.80 -9.68
CA GLY A 91 27.41 -4.57 -10.90
C GLY A 91 28.40 -5.69 -11.21
N LEU A 92 28.11 -6.92 -10.76
CA LEU A 92 28.94 -8.08 -11.02
C LEU A 92 28.90 -8.44 -12.51
N VAL A 93 30.02 -8.92 -13.03
CA VAL A 93 30.15 -9.28 -14.44
C VAL A 93 29.25 -10.49 -14.75
N VAL A 94 28.42 -10.37 -15.78
CA VAL A 94 27.62 -11.48 -16.29
C VAL A 94 28.51 -12.42 -17.11
N PRO A 95 28.70 -13.70 -16.71
CA PRO A 95 29.54 -14.64 -17.45
C PRO A 95 28.97 -14.98 -18.84
N GLU A 96 29.83 -15.30 -19.81
CA GLU A 96 29.40 -15.65 -21.17
C GLU A 96 28.48 -16.87 -21.21
N GLU A 97 28.68 -17.84 -20.31
CA GLU A 97 27.85 -19.03 -20.21
C GLU A 97 26.43 -18.70 -19.75
N MET A 98 26.27 -17.66 -18.92
CA MET A 98 24.97 -17.14 -18.53
C MET A 98 24.25 -16.52 -19.72
N LEU A 99 24.95 -15.71 -20.52
CA LEU A 99 24.38 -15.15 -21.74
C LEU A 99 24.03 -16.23 -22.77
N LYS A 100 24.86 -17.27 -22.88
CA LYS A 100 24.58 -18.43 -23.75
C LYS A 100 23.33 -19.17 -23.29
N ALA A 101 23.24 -19.54 -22.01
CA ALA A 101 22.08 -20.22 -21.46
C ALA A 101 20.81 -19.35 -21.57
N ALA A 102 20.92 -18.04 -21.31
CA ALA A 102 19.81 -17.09 -21.41
C ALA A 102 19.26 -16.98 -22.83
N ARG A 103 20.14 -16.98 -23.85
CA ARG A 103 19.75 -17.02 -25.26
C ARG A 103 19.04 -18.31 -25.63
N GLU A 104 19.58 -19.46 -25.23
CA GLU A 104 18.96 -20.76 -25.53
C GLU A 104 17.61 -20.93 -24.82
N CYS A 105 17.50 -20.51 -23.55
CA CYS A 105 16.30 -20.66 -22.74
C CYS A 105 15.33 -19.47 -22.83
N LYS A 106 15.66 -18.42 -23.60
CA LYS A 106 14.86 -17.21 -23.76
C LYS A 106 14.50 -16.54 -22.42
N ILE A 107 15.52 -16.23 -21.61
CA ILE A 107 15.37 -15.57 -20.29
C ILE A 107 16.07 -14.22 -20.28
N ALA A 108 15.39 -13.16 -19.81
CA ALA A 108 16.01 -11.85 -19.67
C ALA A 108 17.07 -11.83 -18.55
N ILE A 109 18.23 -11.25 -18.85
CA ILE A 109 19.30 -10.97 -17.89
C ILE A 109 19.38 -9.47 -17.65
N LEU A 110 19.17 -9.10 -16.39
CA LEU A 110 19.19 -7.72 -15.91
C LEU A 110 20.35 -7.54 -14.93
N THR A 111 20.84 -6.32 -14.78
CA THR A 111 21.85 -6.00 -13.78
C THR A 111 21.50 -4.73 -13.01
N SER A 112 22.07 -4.63 -11.81
CA SER A 112 21.97 -3.45 -10.96
C SER A 112 23.25 -3.28 -10.16
N ARG A 113 23.66 -2.03 -9.93
CA ARG A 113 24.77 -1.70 -9.01
C ARG A 113 24.36 -1.75 -7.55
N THR A 114 23.07 -1.86 -7.27
CA THR A 114 22.52 -1.90 -5.91
C THR A 114 22.98 -3.16 -5.16
N ALA A 115 23.22 -3.01 -3.85
CA ALA A 115 23.56 -4.13 -2.99
C ALA A 115 22.41 -5.16 -2.93
N THR A 116 22.75 -6.45 -2.97
CA THR A 116 21.78 -7.55 -3.10
C THR A 116 20.62 -7.47 -2.09
N SER A 117 20.89 -7.24 -0.81
CA SER A 117 19.83 -7.17 0.21
C SER A 117 18.89 -5.99 0.00
N ARG A 118 19.42 -4.83 -0.39
CA ARG A 118 18.61 -3.64 -0.69
C ARG A 118 17.73 -3.90 -1.92
N LEU A 119 18.34 -4.43 -2.98
CA LEU A 119 17.63 -4.77 -4.20
C LEU A 119 16.52 -5.81 -3.96
N SER A 120 16.78 -6.82 -3.13
CA SER A 120 15.78 -7.80 -2.72
C SER A 120 14.61 -7.15 -1.99
N GLY A 121 14.87 -6.26 -1.02
CA GLY A 121 13.80 -5.57 -0.29
C GLY A 121 12.98 -4.62 -1.17
N GLU A 122 13.63 -3.89 -2.08
CA GLU A 122 12.94 -3.03 -3.05
C GLU A 122 12.06 -3.83 -4.02
N LEU A 123 12.56 -4.97 -4.50
CA LEU A 123 11.80 -5.89 -5.36
C LEU A 123 10.59 -6.46 -4.63
N SER A 124 10.78 -7.03 -3.43
CA SER A 124 9.68 -7.61 -2.64
C SER A 124 8.62 -6.55 -2.35
N SER A 125 9.01 -5.39 -1.80
CA SER A 125 8.06 -4.32 -1.48
C SER A 125 7.26 -3.83 -2.70
N TYR A 126 7.90 -3.76 -3.86
CA TYR A 126 7.21 -3.37 -5.10
C TYR A 126 6.22 -4.46 -5.56
N LEU A 127 6.66 -5.71 -5.60
CA LEU A 127 5.83 -6.82 -6.06
C LEU A 127 4.67 -7.10 -5.10
N ASP A 128 4.91 -7.09 -3.78
CA ASP A 128 3.87 -7.25 -2.75
C ASP A 128 2.75 -6.23 -2.96
N SER A 129 3.10 -4.95 -3.09
CA SER A 129 2.12 -3.88 -3.31
C SER A 129 1.35 -4.02 -4.63
N ARG A 130 2.00 -4.46 -5.72
CA ARG A 130 1.37 -4.58 -7.03
C ARG A 130 0.57 -5.87 -7.21
N LEU A 131 0.90 -6.92 -6.47
CA LEU A 131 0.24 -8.22 -6.54
C LEU A 131 -0.78 -8.43 -5.41
N ALA A 132 -0.81 -7.58 -4.38
CA ALA A 132 -1.79 -7.64 -3.30
C ALA A 132 -3.24 -7.72 -3.82
N GLU A 133 -4.09 -8.47 -3.13
CA GLU A 133 -5.50 -8.54 -3.47
C GLU A 133 -6.20 -7.23 -3.12
N ARG A 134 -7.05 -6.72 -4.04
CA ARG A 134 -7.85 -5.51 -3.82
C ARG A 134 -9.26 -5.91 -3.43
N GLU A 135 -9.72 -5.40 -2.30
CA GLU A 135 -11.11 -5.44 -1.85
C GLU A 135 -11.77 -4.09 -2.13
N SER A 136 -12.90 -4.10 -2.84
CA SER A 136 -13.62 -2.87 -3.14
C SER A 136 -14.59 -2.52 -2.02
N VAL A 137 -14.43 -1.33 -1.46
CA VAL A 137 -15.27 -0.80 -0.38
C VAL A 137 -16.01 0.44 -0.86
N HIS A 138 -17.31 0.54 -0.52
CA HIS A 138 -18.09 1.74 -0.80
C HIS A 138 -17.79 2.84 0.23
N GLY A 139 -17.45 4.04 -0.25
CA GLY A 139 -17.08 5.16 0.61
C GLY A 139 -16.27 6.22 -0.13
N VAL A 140 -15.73 7.17 0.64
CA VAL A 140 -14.88 8.26 0.14
C VAL A 140 -13.57 8.21 0.90
N LEU A 141 -12.45 8.06 0.20
CA LEU A 141 -11.12 8.11 0.80
C LEU A 141 -10.53 9.50 0.60
N MET A 142 -10.20 10.14 1.73
CA MET A 142 -9.62 11.48 1.77
C MET A 142 -8.24 11.44 2.44
N ASP A 143 -7.30 12.26 1.96
CA ASP A 143 -6.07 12.58 2.70
C ASP A 143 -6.26 13.92 3.42
N ILE A 144 -6.47 13.83 4.73
CA ILE A 144 -6.78 14.92 5.65
C ILE A 144 -5.56 15.15 6.54
N TYR A 145 -4.91 16.32 6.42
CA TYR A 145 -3.66 16.64 7.13
C TYR A 145 -2.54 15.59 6.99
N GLY A 146 -2.48 14.87 5.87
CA GLY A 146 -1.50 13.80 5.62
C GLY A 146 -1.96 12.40 6.05
N MET A 147 -3.15 12.28 6.63
CA MET A 147 -3.71 11.03 7.12
C MET A 147 -4.84 10.55 6.19
N GLY A 148 -4.81 9.29 5.78
CA GLY A 148 -5.92 8.74 5.00
C GLY A 148 -7.11 8.38 5.88
N VAL A 149 -8.25 8.99 5.58
CA VAL A 149 -9.52 8.83 6.27
C VAL A 149 -10.56 8.25 5.31
N LEU A 150 -11.02 7.03 5.60
CA LEU A 150 -12.07 6.36 4.85
C LEU A 150 -13.44 6.74 5.43
N ILE A 151 -14.21 7.53 4.69
CA ILE A 151 -15.53 8.00 5.07
C ILE A 151 -16.59 7.06 4.49
N GLN A 152 -17.29 6.35 5.37
CA GLN A 152 -18.36 5.42 5.07
C GLN A 152 -19.69 5.91 5.66
N GLY A 153 -20.77 5.23 5.31
CA GLY A 153 -22.11 5.57 5.76
C GLY A 153 -23.16 5.22 4.71
N ASP A 154 -24.43 5.35 5.08
CA ASP A 154 -25.55 5.00 4.21
C ASP A 154 -25.58 5.82 2.91
N SER A 155 -26.29 5.32 1.90
CA SER A 155 -26.46 6.05 0.64
C SER A 155 -27.23 7.36 0.90
N GLY A 156 -26.72 8.47 0.39
CA GLY A 156 -27.34 9.78 0.53
C GLY A 156 -27.14 10.48 1.88
N ILE A 157 -26.32 9.93 2.77
CA ILE A 157 -25.98 10.58 4.06
C ILE A 157 -25.11 11.86 3.88
N GLY A 158 -24.54 12.06 2.68
CA GLY A 158 -23.71 13.23 2.36
C GLY A 158 -22.20 12.95 2.29
N LYS A 159 -21.77 11.72 1.97
CA LYS A 159 -20.34 11.34 1.94
C LYS A 159 -19.56 12.16 0.90
N SER A 160 -20.05 12.20 -0.34
CA SER A 160 -19.41 12.89 -1.47
C SER A 160 -19.45 14.41 -1.28
N GLU A 161 -20.56 14.96 -0.77
CA GLU A 161 -20.66 16.38 -0.41
C GLU A 161 -19.66 16.78 0.69
N THR A 162 -19.48 15.92 1.70
CA THR A 162 -18.46 16.11 2.75
C THR A 162 -17.05 16.04 2.17
N GLY A 163 -16.79 15.10 1.26
CA GLY A 163 -15.51 15.00 0.54
C GLY A 163 -15.19 16.28 -0.25
N LEU A 164 -16.16 16.81 -0.99
CA LEU A 164 -16.01 18.05 -1.75
C LEU A 164 -15.74 19.27 -0.85
N GLU A 165 -16.43 19.37 0.30
CA GLU A 165 -16.16 20.43 1.26
C GLU A 165 -14.75 20.31 1.86
N LEU A 166 -14.28 19.11 2.17
CA LEU A 166 -12.92 18.87 2.63
C LEU A 166 -11.88 19.25 1.55
N VAL A 167 -12.13 18.96 0.28
CA VAL A 167 -11.29 19.44 -0.83
C VAL A 167 -11.20 20.96 -0.84
N LYS A 168 -12.34 21.66 -0.72
CA LYS A 168 -12.38 23.13 -0.65
C LYS A 168 -11.58 23.70 0.54
N ARG A 169 -11.40 22.91 1.60
CA ARG A 169 -10.62 23.26 2.80
C ARG A 169 -9.14 22.88 2.70
N GLY A 170 -8.70 22.40 1.54
CA GLY A 170 -7.29 22.13 1.24
C GLY A 170 -6.87 20.67 1.42
N HIS A 171 -7.81 19.76 1.68
CA HIS A 171 -7.53 18.32 1.73
C HIS A 171 -7.57 17.70 0.34
N ARG A 172 -7.12 16.45 0.24
CA ARG A 172 -6.98 15.76 -1.04
C ARG A 172 -7.97 14.61 -1.18
N LEU A 173 -8.70 14.57 -2.29
CA LEU A 173 -9.50 13.42 -2.66
C LEU A 173 -8.58 12.30 -3.16
N VAL A 174 -8.78 11.09 -2.64
CA VAL A 174 -8.13 9.88 -3.17
C VAL A 174 -9.10 9.10 -4.04
N ALA A 175 -10.30 8.83 -3.51
CA ALA A 175 -11.35 8.08 -4.19
C ALA A 175 -12.73 8.47 -3.68
N ASP A 176 -13.74 8.45 -4.55
CA ASP A 176 -15.16 8.63 -4.24
C ASP A 176 -15.96 7.42 -4.74
N ASP A 177 -17.08 7.14 -4.08
CA ASP A 177 -17.98 6.00 -4.31
C ASP A 177 -17.37 4.60 -4.13
N ARG A 178 -16.35 4.23 -4.91
CA ARG A 178 -15.65 2.95 -4.84
C ARG A 178 -14.16 3.16 -4.57
N VAL A 179 -13.72 2.64 -3.43
CA VAL A 179 -12.32 2.63 -3.01
C VAL A 179 -11.80 1.20 -3.11
N ASP A 180 -10.77 0.97 -3.92
CA ASP A 180 -10.08 -0.31 -3.95
C ASP A 180 -9.00 -0.30 -2.85
N ILE A 181 -9.19 -1.14 -1.83
CA ILE A 181 -8.34 -1.21 -0.63
C ILE A 181 -7.55 -2.51 -0.66
N PHE A 182 -6.29 -2.48 -0.23
CA PHE A 182 -5.44 -3.65 -0.12
C PHE A 182 -4.49 -3.54 1.07
N ALA A 183 -4.14 -4.69 1.65
CA ALA A 183 -3.06 -4.78 2.62
C ALA A 183 -1.71 -4.69 1.88
N LYS A 184 -0.91 -3.67 2.22
CA LYS A 184 0.46 -3.54 1.71
C LYS A 184 1.44 -4.43 2.47
N ASP A 185 1.14 -4.65 3.75
CA ASP A 185 1.79 -5.56 4.67
C ASP A 185 0.76 -5.95 5.76
N GLU A 186 1.19 -6.74 6.74
CA GLU A 186 0.32 -7.25 7.82
C GLU A 186 -0.31 -6.16 8.71
N MET A 187 0.15 -4.90 8.63
CA MET A 187 -0.30 -3.81 9.51
C MET A 187 -0.82 -2.59 8.74
N THR A 188 -0.62 -2.53 7.42
CA THR A 188 -0.80 -1.30 6.66
C THR A 188 -1.79 -1.48 5.53
N LEU A 189 -2.94 -0.79 5.62
CA LEU A 189 -3.90 -0.67 4.52
C LEU A 189 -3.57 0.50 3.61
N TRP A 190 -3.75 0.30 2.31
CA TRP A 190 -3.70 1.33 1.29
C TRP A 190 -5.00 1.33 0.50
N GLY A 191 -5.43 2.51 0.07
CA GLY A 191 -6.58 2.67 -0.80
C GLY A 191 -6.25 3.51 -2.02
N GLU A 192 -6.84 3.14 -3.14
CA GLU A 192 -6.73 3.79 -4.44
C GLU A 192 -8.12 3.89 -5.11
N PRO A 193 -8.36 4.87 -6.00
CA PRO A 193 -9.61 4.92 -6.74
C PRO A 193 -9.67 3.77 -7.75
N ALA A 194 -10.88 3.29 -8.03
CA ALA A 194 -11.10 2.51 -9.24
C ALA A 194 -10.70 3.37 -10.46
N GLU A 195 -9.94 2.81 -11.41
CA GLU A 195 -9.33 3.56 -12.52
C GLU A 195 -10.35 4.44 -13.30
N ILE A 196 -11.56 3.92 -13.51
CA ILE A 196 -12.65 4.63 -14.20
C ILE A 196 -13.22 5.83 -13.42
N LEU A 197 -13.06 5.85 -12.09
CA LEU A 197 -13.56 6.89 -11.19
C LEU A 197 -12.47 7.87 -10.75
N LYS A 198 -11.26 7.76 -11.31
CA LYS A 198 -10.11 8.55 -10.91
C LYS A 198 -10.40 10.06 -11.02
N HIS A 199 -10.22 10.77 -9.90
CA HIS A 199 -10.50 12.21 -9.72
C HIS A 199 -11.97 12.63 -9.87
N LEU A 200 -12.88 11.70 -10.15
CA LEU A 200 -14.29 11.99 -10.32
C LEU A 200 -15.01 11.97 -8.97
N LEU A 201 -16.03 12.81 -8.85
CA LEU A 201 -16.90 12.87 -7.68
C LEU A 201 -18.34 13.12 -8.15
N GLU A 202 -19.30 12.34 -7.65
CA GLU A 202 -20.73 12.54 -7.96
C GLU A 202 -21.39 13.43 -6.89
N ILE A 203 -22.00 14.55 -7.31
CA ILE A 203 -22.80 15.40 -6.43
C ILE A 203 -24.26 15.37 -6.89
N ARG A 204 -25.17 15.03 -5.97
CA ARG A 204 -26.60 15.02 -6.27
C ARG A 204 -27.10 16.42 -6.66
N GLY A 205 -27.83 16.49 -7.76
CA GLY A 205 -28.36 17.74 -8.31
C GLY A 205 -27.36 18.55 -9.14
N VAL A 206 -26.07 18.19 -9.14
CA VAL A 206 -25.03 18.80 -9.99
C VAL A 206 -24.57 17.83 -11.07
N GLY A 207 -24.35 16.56 -10.72
CA GLY A 207 -23.79 15.53 -11.60
C GLY A 207 -22.34 15.17 -11.23
N ILE A 208 -21.66 14.50 -12.15
CA ILE A 208 -20.26 14.10 -11.99
C ILE A 208 -19.35 15.30 -12.29
N ILE A 209 -18.40 15.56 -11.40
CA ILE A 209 -17.37 16.58 -11.55
C ILE A 209 -15.98 15.97 -11.51
N ASP A 210 -15.02 16.60 -12.19
CA ASP A 210 -13.60 16.27 -12.08
C ASP A 210 -12.93 17.24 -11.09
N VAL A 211 -12.50 16.70 -9.95
CA VAL A 211 -11.88 17.46 -8.87
C VAL A 211 -10.52 18.01 -9.27
N MET A 212 -9.74 17.27 -10.07
CA MET A 212 -8.43 17.75 -10.54
C MET A 212 -8.60 18.96 -11.46
N SER A 213 -9.57 18.92 -12.38
CA SER A 213 -9.83 20.02 -13.30
C SER A 213 -10.32 21.28 -12.58
N LEU A 214 -11.12 21.14 -11.52
CA LEU A 214 -11.72 22.27 -10.80
C LEU A 214 -10.82 22.86 -9.70
N TYR A 215 -10.05 22.03 -8.99
CA TYR A 215 -9.28 22.43 -7.81
C TYR A 215 -7.77 22.22 -7.95
N GLY A 216 -7.32 21.69 -9.08
CA GLY A 216 -5.91 21.50 -9.42
C GLY A 216 -5.29 20.22 -8.85
N ALA A 217 -4.06 19.94 -9.26
CA ALA A 217 -3.33 18.72 -8.87
C ALA A 217 -3.11 18.59 -7.35
N SER A 218 -3.13 19.70 -6.59
CA SER A 218 -3.00 19.67 -5.13
C SER A 218 -4.24 19.17 -4.40
N ALA A 219 -5.39 19.05 -5.08
CA ALA A 219 -6.66 18.62 -4.51
C ALA A 219 -6.93 17.11 -4.63
N VAL A 220 -6.03 16.38 -5.30
CA VAL A 220 -6.18 14.94 -5.54
C VAL A 220 -4.90 14.19 -5.20
N LYS A 221 -5.01 12.87 -4.99
CA LYS A 221 -3.88 11.98 -4.74
C LYS A 221 -4.22 10.58 -5.27
N ASP A 222 -3.27 9.94 -5.96
CA ASP A 222 -3.52 8.64 -6.61
C ASP A 222 -3.77 7.49 -5.62
N SER A 223 -3.20 7.55 -4.42
CA SER A 223 -3.41 6.55 -3.37
C SER A 223 -3.03 7.11 -2.00
N SER A 224 -3.54 6.51 -0.94
CA SER A 224 -3.15 6.86 0.43
C SER A 224 -3.23 5.65 1.36
N GLN A 225 -2.36 5.62 2.38
CA GLN A 225 -2.54 4.71 3.51
C GLN A 225 -3.88 5.02 4.18
N VAL A 226 -4.67 4.00 4.51
CA VAL A 226 -5.93 4.13 5.25
C VAL A 226 -5.62 3.93 6.73
N GLN A 227 -5.81 4.96 7.54
CA GLN A 227 -5.41 4.96 8.95
C GLN A 227 -6.59 5.12 9.90
N LEU A 228 -7.68 5.73 9.43
CA LEU A 228 -8.88 5.96 10.22
C LEU A 228 -10.11 5.74 9.35
N ALA A 229 -11.07 4.96 9.85
CA ALA A 229 -12.41 4.89 9.28
C ALA A 229 -13.34 5.86 10.03
N VAL A 230 -14.15 6.60 9.28
CA VAL A 230 -15.27 7.39 9.81
C VAL A 230 -16.55 6.83 9.24
N TYR A 231 -17.49 6.47 10.11
CA TYR A 231 -18.82 6.04 9.68
C TYR A 231 -19.84 7.13 10.00
N LEU A 232 -20.38 7.76 8.96
CA LEU A 232 -21.47 8.71 9.04
C LEU A 232 -22.77 7.95 9.26
N GLU A 233 -23.45 8.24 10.37
CA GLU A 233 -24.73 7.62 10.71
C GLU A 233 -25.83 8.66 10.89
N ASN A 234 -27.06 8.26 10.60
CA ASN A 234 -28.23 9.08 10.88
C ASN A 234 -28.34 9.36 12.38
N TYR A 235 -28.60 10.62 12.75
CA TYR A 235 -28.80 10.98 14.14
C TYR A 235 -30.07 10.33 14.70
N ASP A 236 -29.90 9.49 15.71
CA ASP A 236 -30.99 8.83 16.43
C ASP A 236 -31.03 9.33 17.87
N THR A 237 -32.16 9.88 18.29
CA THR A 237 -32.38 10.36 19.66
C THR A 237 -32.36 9.27 20.71
N GLN A 238 -32.57 8.00 20.32
CA GLN A 238 -32.56 6.87 21.25
C GLN A 238 -31.18 6.25 21.45
N LYS A 239 -30.19 6.58 20.60
CA LYS A 239 -28.82 6.10 20.74
C LYS A 239 -27.99 7.01 21.64
N THR A 240 -27.35 6.44 22.65
CA THR A 240 -26.30 7.13 23.41
C THR A 240 -25.02 7.15 22.61
N PHE A 241 -24.67 8.33 22.11
CA PHE A 241 -23.38 8.56 21.46
C PHE A 241 -22.27 8.66 22.52
N ASP A 242 -21.11 8.10 22.19
CA ASP A 242 -19.93 8.22 23.01
C ASP A 242 -19.49 9.68 23.10
N ARG A 243 -19.47 10.22 24.32
CA ARG A 243 -19.12 11.63 24.61
C ARG A 243 -17.66 11.80 25.00
N LEU A 244 -17.00 10.70 25.39
CA LEU A 244 -15.64 10.70 25.90
C LEU A 244 -14.65 10.02 24.93
N GLY A 245 -15.15 9.32 23.91
CA GLY A 245 -14.32 8.64 22.92
C GLY A 245 -13.62 7.41 23.51
N ASN A 246 -14.31 6.70 24.40
CA ASN A 246 -13.85 5.51 25.12
C ASN A 246 -14.17 4.20 24.38
N ASN A 247 -15.11 4.21 23.42
CA ASN A 247 -15.42 3.05 22.61
C ASN A 247 -14.50 3.00 21.38
N ALA A 248 -13.43 2.22 21.48
CA ALA A 248 -12.61 1.85 20.33
C ALA A 248 -13.41 0.85 19.47
N GLU A 249 -14.01 1.33 18.39
CA GLU A 249 -14.49 0.46 17.32
C GLU A 249 -13.36 0.28 16.32
N GLU A 250 -13.24 -0.92 15.74
CA GLU A 250 -12.28 -1.22 14.69
C GLU A 250 -13.03 -1.67 13.42
N LEU A 251 -12.41 -1.43 12.28
CA LEU A 251 -12.83 -1.91 10.97
C LEU A 251 -11.70 -2.80 10.45
N GLU A 252 -12.00 -4.07 10.22
CA GLU A 252 -11.07 -5.02 9.60
C GLU A 252 -11.36 -5.11 8.09
N ILE A 253 -10.33 -4.88 7.27
CA ILE A 253 -10.37 -5.03 5.81
C ILE A 253 -9.11 -5.79 5.41
N SER A 254 -9.23 -6.80 4.54
CA SER A 254 -8.06 -7.59 4.08
C SER A 254 -7.13 -8.08 5.20
N GLY A 255 -7.68 -8.42 6.37
CA GLY A 255 -6.94 -8.92 7.55
C GLY A 255 -6.23 -7.85 8.38
N VAL A 256 -6.40 -6.56 8.07
CA VAL A 256 -5.81 -5.45 8.82
C VAL A 256 -6.92 -4.65 9.50
N ALA A 257 -6.81 -4.48 10.82
CA ALA A 257 -7.73 -3.68 11.62
C ALA A 257 -7.28 -2.22 11.70
N ILE A 258 -8.21 -1.29 11.45
CA ILE A 258 -8.01 0.15 11.62
C ILE A 258 -9.06 0.73 12.57
N PRO A 259 -8.75 1.79 13.32
CA PRO A 259 -9.71 2.44 14.20
C PRO A 259 -10.88 3.03 13.40
N ARG A 260 -12.08 2.96 13.96
CA ARG A 260 -13.32 3.45 13.39
C ARG A 260 -14.02 4.38 14.36
N ILE A 261 -14.49 5.53 13.85
CA ILE A 261 -15.26 6.52 14.61
C ILE A 261 -16.63 6.72 13.96
N ARG A 262 -17.69 6.68 14.77
CA ARG A 262 -19.05 7.00 14.30
C ARG A 262 -19.38 8.46 14.52
N ILE A 263 -19.85 9.14 13.48
CA ILE A 263 -20.21 10.55 13.54
C ILE A 263 -21.68 10.71 13.14
N PRO A 264 -22.55 11.16 14.05
CA PRO A 264 -23.93 11.40 13.71
C PRO A 264 -24.09 12.66 12.84
N VAL A 265 -24.84 12.50 11.76
CA VAL A 265 -25.21 13.56 10.84
C VAL A 265 -26.54 14.18 11.28
N LYS A 266 -26.50 15.48 11.56
CA LYS A 266 -27.66 16.29 11.94
C LYS A 266 -27.65 17.59 11.14
N THR A 267 -28.81 18.02 10.66
CA THR A 267 -28.97 19.28 9.92
C THR A 267 -28.36 20.46 10.67
N GLY A 268 -27.57 21.28 9.96
CA GLY A 268 -26.87 22.43 10.51
C GLY A 268 -25.51 22.13 11.14
N ARG A 269 -25.11 20.85 11.26
CA ARG A 269 -23.75 20.47 11.68
C ARG A 269 -22.84 20.39 10.47
N ASN A 270 -21.70 21.08 10.53
CA ASN A 270 -20.65 20.92 9.53
C ASN A 270 -19.88 19.62 9.80
N ILE A 271 -20.11 18.58 8.99
CA ILE A 271 -19.52 17.26 9.18
C ILE A 271 -18.02 17.28 8.87
N SER A 272 -17.61 18.05 7.86
CA SER A 272 -16.21 18.21 7.47
C SER A 272 -15.33 18.71 8.62
N VAL A 273 -15.80 19.67 9.41
CA VAL A 273 -15.10 20.16 10.62
C VAL A 273 -14.95 19.06 11.67
N VAL A 274 -15.96 18.22 11.84
CA VAL A 274 -15.94 17.13 12.83
C VAL A 274 -14.98 16.03 12.40
N ILE A 275 -14.92 15.71 11.11
CA ILE A 275 -13.97 14.73 10.56
C ILE A 275 -12.54 15.22 10.73
N GLU A 276 -12.25 16.48 10.44
CA GLU A 276 -10.94 17.07 10.71
C GLU A 276 -10.55 17.00 12.19
N ALA A 277 -11.49 17.33 13.09
CA ALA A 277 -11.26 17.21 14.53
C ALA A 277 -10.99 15.77 14.95
N ALA A 278 -11.70 14.79 14.37
CA ALA A 278 -11.48 13.37 14.60
C ALA A 278 -10.09 12.91 14.13
N ALA A 279 -9.67 13.31 12.93
CA ALA A 279 -8.34 13.01 12.39
C ALA A 279 -7.22 13.63 13.26
N MET A 280 -7.40 14.88 13.68
CA MET A 280 -6.46 15.57 14.58
C MET A 280 -6.39 14.92 15.97
N ASN A 281 -7.53 14.52 16.52
CA ASN A 281 -7.61 13.85 17.81
C ASN A 281 -6.95 12.47 17.77
N TYR A 282 -7.19 11.70 16.70
CA TYR A 282 -6.53 10.42 16.50
C TYR A 282 -5.00 10.60 16.41
N ARG A 283 -4.52 11.58 15.62
CA ARG A 283 -3.09 11.90 15.55
C ARG A 283 -2.51 12.32 16.91
N ALA A 284 -3.25 13.10 17.69
CA ALA A 284 -2.81 13.52 19.03
C ALA A 284 -2.68 12.31 19.97
N LYS A 285 -3.63 11.38 19.95
CA LYS A 285 -3.56 10.12 20.72
C LYS A 285 -2.36 9.26 20.33
N GLU A 286 -2.08 9.11 19.03
CA GLU A 286 -0.89 8.41 18.53
C GLU A 286 0.43 9.06 19.01
N MET A 287 0.42 10.38 19.23
CA MET A 287 1.53 11.14 19.79
C MET A 287 1.59 11.10 21.34
N GLY A 288 0.68 10.37 21.99
CA GLY A 288 0.60 10.23 23.45
C GLY A 288 -0.22 11.31 24.17
N PHE A 289 -0.92 12.18 23.44
CA PHE A 289 -1.77 13.22 24.01
C PHE A 289 -3.24 12.78 24.02
N ASP A 290 -3.72 12.28 25.15
CA ASP A 290 -5.12 11.89 25.34
C ASP A 290 -5.90 12.96 26.14
N ALA A 291 -6.76 13.70 25.45
CA ALA A 291 -7.59 14.75 26.05
C ALA A 291 -8.64 14.20 27.04
N THR A 292 -9.12 12.97 26.82
CA THR A 292 -10.09 12.31 27.70
C THR A 292 -9.43 11.93 29.00
N ARG A 293 -8.25 11.30 28.93
CA ARG A 293 -7.45 11.00 30.12
C ARG A 293 -7.11 12.25 30.92
N LEU A 294 -6.70 13.33 30.24
CA LEU A 294 -6.41 14.61 30.89
C LEU A 294 -7.66 15.20 31.58
N PHE A 295 -8.83 15.05 30.97
CA PHE A 295 -10.09 15.48 31.57
C PHE A 295 -10.44 14.64 32.81
N GLU A 296 -10.31 13.32 32.73
CA GLU A 296 -10.52 12.41 33.87
C GLU A 296 -9.58 12.77 35.03
N GLU A 297 -8.28 12.94 34.77
CA GLU A 297 -7.30 13.37 35.78
C GLU A 297 -7.68 14.71 36.43
N ARG A 298 -8.15 15.68 35.64
CA ARG A 298 -8.63 16.98 36.17
C ARG A 298 -9.90 16.84 37.00
N LEU A 299 -10.83 15.98 36.58
CA LEU A 299 -12.08 15.75 37.28
C LEU A 299 -11.83 15.08 38.63
N THR A 300 -11.01 14.04 38.68
CA THR A 300 -10.60 13.35 39.91
C THR A 300 -9.94 14.33 40.88
N ASN A 301 -9.03 15.17 40.40
CA ASN A 301 -8.38 16.19 41.22
C ASN A 301 -9.36 17.26 41.74
N LEU A 302 -10.38 17.62 40.96
CA LEU A 302 -11.40 18.57 41.37
C LEU A 302 -12.30 17.98 42.46
N ILE A 303 -12.71 16.72 42.33
CA ILE A 303 -13.52 16.00 43.33
C ILE A 303 -12.74 15.91 44.65
N ALA A 304 -11.48 15.46 44.60
CA ALA A 304 -10.63 15.36 45.79
C ALA A 304 -10.43 16.71 46.50
N LYS A 305 -10.32 17.82 45.75
CA LYS A 305 -10.22 19.17 46.33
C LYS A 305 -11.51 19.66 46.98
N ASN A 306 -12.66 19.21 46.48
CA ASN A 306 -13.96 19.59 47.03
C ASN A 306 -14.28 18.79 48.29
N GLU A 307 -13.90 17.51 48.37
CA GLU A 307 -14.06 16.69 49.58
C GLU A 307 -13.25 17.22 50.78
N VAL A 308 -12.09 17.85 50.55
CA VAL A 308 -11.24 18.43 51.61
C VAL A 308 -11.79 19.76 52.17
N LYS A 309 -12.82 20.36 51.55
CA LYS A 309 -13.37 21.67 51.96
C LYS A 309 -14.60 21.59 52.86
N ASP A 310 -15.16 20.41 53.07
CA ASP A 310 -16.37 20.19 53.87
C ASP A 310 -16.08 19.65 55.30
N ASP A 311 -14.80 19.66 55.74
CA ASP A 311 -14.34 19.46 57.13
C ASP A 311 -13.85 20.77 57.76
#